data_AF-A0A3M1CUK6-F1
#
_entry.id   AF-A0A3M1CUK6-F1
#
_cell.length_a   1.000
_cell.length_b   1.000
_cell.length_c   1.000
_cell.angle_alpha   90.00
_cell.angle_beta   90.00
_cell.angle_gamma   90.00
#
_symmetry.space_group_name_H-M   'P 1'
#
loop_
_entity.id
_entity.type
_entity.pdbx_description
1 polymer ?
#
loop_
_entity_poly.entity_id
_entity_poly.type
_entity_poly.pdbx_seq_one_letter_code
_entity_poly.pdbx_strand_id
1 'polypeptide(L)'
;MRQHLRQSLVLAAVLILTVVASTYAGDRRLQAVTFAQFNYVRSVAASMSHVYFATTEGIIRYNKLQQRWEEPLTGTEAIRDEELMQVWANTFDDKLYVRTDVGLYEYDLFLRHWYPITALPSFDRSYKHVEPPDDLLPPVGENYFGQGKLVDRSGRNYRITDIIADQSGDYWLGTWGHGAAQASTSSRQVEFLPFGLIQN
;
A
#
# COMPACT_ATOMS: atom_id res chain seq x y z
N MET A 1 -48.49 -48.33 -3.45
CA MET A 1 -47.50 -48.13 -2.36
C MET A 1 -46.02 -48.10 -2.81
N ARG A 2 -45.70 -47.92 -4.11
CA ARG A 2 -44.31 -47.76 -4.61
C ARG A 2 -44.02 -46.40 -5.27
N GLN A 3 -45.05 -45.55 -5.44
CA GLN A 3 -44.93 -44.28 -6.15
C GLN A 3 -44.57 -43.10 -5.21
N HIS A 4 -45.05 -43.13 -3.96
CA HIS A 4 -44.71 -42.12 -2.95
C HIS A 4 -43.24 -42.21 -2.48
N LEU A 5 -42.63 -43.41 -2.50
CA LEU A 5 -41.23 -43.58 -2.06
C LEU A 5 -40.21 -43.00 -3.06
N ARG A 6 -40.54 -42.94 -4.36
CA ARG A 6 -39.66 -42.37 -5.39
C ARG A 6 -39.68 -40.84 -5.41
N GLN A 7 -40.80 -40.22 -5.04
CA GLN A 7 -40.90 -38.75 -4.97
C GLN A 7 -40.15 -38.19 -3.75
N SER A 8 -40.15 -38.91 -2.62
CA SER A 8 -39.42 -38.51 -1.41
C SER A 8 -37.89 -38.54 -1.58
N LEU A 9 -37.36 -39.46 -2.38
CA LEU A 9 -35.91 -39.58 -2.63
C LEU A 9 -35.38 -38.50 -3.59
N VAL A 10 -36.18 -38.06 -4.56
CA VAL A 10 -35.79 -36.98 -5.49
C VAL A 10 -35.83 -35.61 -4.79
N LEU A 11 -36.79 -35.39 -3.89
CA LEU A 11 -36.86 -34.16 -3.08
C LEU A 11 -35.71 -34.03 -2.07
N ALA A 12 -35.26 -35.15 -1.47
CA ALA A 12 -34.11 -35.14 -0.57
C ALA A 12 -32.79 -34.88 -1.31
N ALA A 13 -32.63 -35.36 -2.55
CA ALA A 13 -31.43 -35.13 -3.35
C ALA A 13 -31.33 -33.68 -3.88
N VAL A 14 -32.46 -33.02 -4.14
CA VAL A 14 -32.49 -31.61 -4.58
C VAL A 14 -32.27 -30.63 -3.41
N LEU A 15 -32.69 -30.99 -2.18
CA LEU A 15 -32.50 -30.14 -1.00
C LEU A 15 -31.06 -30.15 -0.45
N ILE A 16 -30.28 -31.20 -0.75
CA ILE A 16 -28.88 -31.32 -0.31
C ILE A 16 -27.91 -30.61 -1.29
N LEU A 17 -28.36 -30.28 -2.51
CA LEU A 17 -27.58 -29.53 -3.49
C LEU A 17 -27.67 -28.00 -3.34
N THR A 18 -28.49 -27.49 -2.42
CA THR A 18 -28.70 -26.04 -2.24
C THR A 18 -28.01 -25.43 -1.02
N VAL A 19 -27.22 -26.19 -0.26
CA VAL A 19 -26.59 -25.68 0.98
C VAL A 19 -25.11 -25.98 1.05
N VAL A 20 -24.34 -25.61 0.03
CA VAL A 20 -22.98 -25.08 0.21
C VAL A 20 -22.67 -24.10 -0.94
N ALA A 21 -23.54 -23.12 -1.17
CA ALA A 21 -23.01 -21.83 -1.58
C ALA A 21 -22.44 -21.24 -0.30
N SER A 22 -21.22 -21.64 0.06
CA SER A 22 -20.37 -20.74 0.83
C SER A 22 -20.29 -19.49 -0.02
N THR A 23 -21.18 -18.55 0.22
CA THR A 23 -20.93 -17.17 -0.15
C THR A 23 -19.62 -16.87 0.54
N TYR A 24 -18.52 -16.97 -0.20
CA TYR A 24 -17.35 -16.21 0.12
C TYR A 24 -17.91 -14.81 0.32
N ALA A 25 -17.99 -14.38 1.57
CA ALA A 25 -18.06 -12.99 1.90
C ALA A 25 -16.71 -12.43 1.44
N GLY A 26 -16.56 -12.31 0.11
CA GLY A 26 -15.46 -11.62 -0.52
C GLY A 26 -15.44 -10.27 0.15
N ASP A 27 -14.31 -9.99 0.78
CA ASP A 27 -14.09 -8.97 1.77
C ASP A 27 -14.76 -7.65 1.34
N ARG A 28 -15.98 -7.40 1.82
CA ARG A 28 -16.77 -6.22 1.45
C ARG A 28 -16.08 -4.91 1.87
N ARG A 29 -15.00 -5.00 2.66
CA ARG A 29 -14.14 -3.86 3.00
C ARG A 29 -13.28 -3.39 1.84
N LEU A 30 -12.91 -4.26 0.89
CA LEU A 30 -12.18 -3.83 -0.32
C LEU A 30 -13.01 -2.89 -1.21
N GLN A 31 -14.35 -2.95 -1.11
CA GLN A 31 -15.26 -2.05 -1.84
C GLN A 31 -15.53 -0.73 -1.12
N ALA A 32 -15.17 -0.63 0.17
CA ALA A 32 -15.41 0.55 1.01
C ALA A 32 -14.13 0.95 1.77
N VAL A 33 -12.96 0.79 1.15
CA VAL A 33 -11.77 1.46 1.68
C VAL A 33 -11.98 2.95 1.44
N THR A 34 -12.20 3.70 2.50
CA THR A 34 -12.29 5.15 2.36
C THR A 34 -10.89 5.63 2.02
N PHE A 35 -10.72 6.17 0.81
CA PHE A 35 -9.42 6.52 0.22
C PHE A 35 -8.53 7.42 1.10
N ALA A 36 -9.13 8.16 2.04
CA ALA A 36 -8.44 8.94 3.06
C ALA A 36 -7.61 8.11 4.06
N GLN A 37 -7.89 6.81 4.18
CA GLN A 37 -7.23 5.89 5.11
C GLN A 37 -5.74 5.66 4.77
N PHE A 38 -5.34 5.82 3.51
CA PHE A 38 -3.96 5.62 3.06
C PHE A 38 -3.07 6.86 3.19
N ASN A 39 -3.60 7.98 3.69
CA ASN A 39 -2.86 9.25 3.75
C ASN A 39 -1.79 9.30 4.85
N TYR A 40 -1.76 8.30 5.73
CA TYR A 40 -0.79 8.18 6.83
C TYR A 40 0.31 7.20 6.42
N VAL A 41 1.31 7.73 5.71
CA VAL A 41 2.46 6.95 5.25
C VAL A 41 3.49 6.87 6.37
N ARG A 42 4.05 5.69 6.60
CA ARG A 42 5.08 5.39 7.61
C ARG A 42 6.45 5.17 7.00
N SER A 43 6.49 4.52 5.85
CA SER A 43 7.74 4.18 5.17
C SER A 43 7.57 4.16 3.66
N VAL A 44 8.64 4.44 2.93
CA VAL A 44 8.69 4.41 1.47
C VAL A 44 9.83 3.50 1.02
N ALA A 45 9.58 2.68 0.00
CA ALA A 45 10.58 1.88 -0.68
C ALA A 45 10.37 1.95 -2.19
N ALA A 46 11.40 1.66 -2.97
CA ALA A 46 11.29 1.62 -4.43
C ALA A 46 12.03 0.43 -5.04
N SER A 47 11.48 -0.08 -6.12
CA SER A 47 12.18 -0.93 -7.09
C SER A 47 12.52 -0.08 -8.33
N MET A 48 12.91 -0.71 -9.44
CA MET A 48 13.01 -0.02 -10.73
C MET A 48 11.65 0.38 -11.31
N SER A 49 10.61 -0.43 -11.11
CA SER A 49 9.29 -0.30 -11.73
C SER A 49 8.27 0.40 -10.83
N HIS A 50 8.41 0.27 -9.52
CA HIS A 50 7.39 0.68 -8.56
C HIS A 50 7.96 1.45 -7.38
N VAL A 51 7.06 2.20 -6.74
CA VAL A 51 7.27 2.81 -5.43
C VAL A 51 6.19 2.28 -4.51
N TYR A 52 6.59 1.91 -3.30
CA TYR A 52 5.74 1.30 -2.29
C TYR A 52 5.66 2.24 -1.10
N PHE A 53 4.45 2.61 -0.72
CA PHE A 53 4.18 3.44 0.45
C PHE A 53 3.47 2.58 1.48
N ALA A 54 4.19 2.28 2.54
CA ALA A 54 3.69 1.63 3.72
C ALA A 54 2.79 2.60 4.49
N THR A 55 1.51 2.29 4.62
CA THR A 55 0.52 3.13 5.29
C THR A 55 -0.04 2.44 6.53
N THR A 56 -0.88 3.14 7.29
CA THR A 56 -1.62 2.55 8.41
C THR A 56 -2.61 1.46 8.00
N GLU A 57 -2.94 1.34 6.70
CA GLU A 57 -4.04 0.50 6.21
C GLU A 57 -3.58 -0.51 5.16
N GLY A 58 -2.25 -0.70 5.06
CA GLY A 58 -1.60 -1.57 4.08
C GLY A 58 -0.58 -0.84 3.22
N ILE A 59 -0.17 -1.44 2.11
CA ILE A 59 0.81 -0.86 1.21
C ILE A 59 0.12 -0.41 -0.08
N ILE A 60 0.23 0.88 -0.42
CA ILE A 60 -0.15 1.37 -1.75
C ILE A 60 1.08 1.37 -2.64
N ARG A 61 0.90 1.09 -3.94
CA ARG A 61 2.01 0.99 -4.90
C ARG A 61 1.75 1.80 -6.15
N TYR A 62 2.75 2.59 -6.52
CA TYR A 62 2.73 3.46 -7.68
C TYR A 62 3.61 2.88 -8.78
N ASN A 63 3.05 2.71 -9.98
CA ASN A 63 3.80 2.28 -11.14
C ASN A 63 4.51 3.50 -11.76
N LYS A 64 5.84 3.51 -11.74
CA LYS A 64 6.64 4.64 -12.22
C LYS A 64 6.49 4.88 -13.71
N LEU A 65 6.40 3.79 -14.48
CA LEU A 65 6.31 3.85 -15.94
C LEU A 65 4.93 4.32 -16.41
N GLN A 66 3.88 3.79 -15.81
CA GLN A 66 2.49 4.10 -16.16
C GLN A 66 1.95 5.32 -15.43
N GLN A 67 2.71 5.87 -14.47
CA GLN A 67 2.35 7.02 -13.65
C GLN A 67 0.95 6.88 -13.03
N ARG A 68 0.67 5.71 -12.46
CA ARG A 68 -0.63 5.42 -11.84
C ARG A 68 -0.48 4.52 -10.63
N TRP A 69 -1.43 4.66 -9.72
CA TRP A 69 -1.60 3.70 -8.64
C TRP A 69 -2.12 2.36 -9.17
N GLU A 70 -1.61 1.28 -8.60
CA GLU A 70 -2.16 -0.06 -8.82
C GLU A 70 -2.97 -0.51 -7.61
N GLU A 71 -3.57 -1.70 -7.70
CA GLU A 71 -4.27 -2.30 -6.56
C GLU A 71 -3.36 -2.32 -5.32
N PRO A 72 -3.87 -1.84 -4.17
CA PRO A 72 -3.10 -1.79 -2.95
C PRO A 72 -2.90 -3.21 -2.42
N LEU A 73 -1.73 -3.45 -1.85
CA LEU A 73 -1.39 -4.71 -1.19
C LEU A 73 -1.99 -4.66 0.21
N THR A 74 -3.28 -4.99 0.24
CA THR A 74 -4.12 -5.05 1.44
C THR A 74 -4.49 -6.51 1.66
N GLY A 75 -4.02 -7.10 2.76
CA GLY A 75 -4.51 -8.40 3.21
C GLY A 75 -3.48 -9.53 3.27
N THR A 76 -3.43 -10.15 4.44
CA THR A 76 -3.86 -11.53 4.76
C THR A 76 -3.95 -11.60 6.29
N GLU A 77 -4.69 -12.54 6.89
CA GLU A 77 -4.92 -12.62 8.36
C GLU A 77 -3.66 -12.34 9.21
N ALA A 78 -2.48 -12.73 8.72
CA ALA A 78 -1.20 -12.52 9.36
C ALA A 78 -0.84 -11.03 9.63
N ILE A 79 -1.22 -10.08 8.77
CA ILE A 79 -0.88 -8.64 8.94
C ILE A 79 -2.15 -7.78 9.09
N ARG A 80 -3.31 -8.35 9.42
CA ARG A 80 -4.56 -7.56 9.50
C ARG A 80 -4.61 -6.65 10.71
N ASP A 81 -4.00 -7.06 11.82
CA ASP A 81 -4.06 -6.36 13.10
C ASP A 81 -2.68 -5.87 13.56
N GLU A 82 -1.66 -6.02 12.71
CA GLU A 82 -0.29 -5.62 13.00
C GLU A 82 0.01 -4.23 12.43
N GLU A 83 0.78 -3.44 13.18
CA GLU A 83 1.16 -2.11 12.76
C GLU A 83 2.38 -2.18 11.84
N LEU A 84 2.18 -1.89 10.55
CA LEU A 84 3.27 -1.87 9.58
C LEU A 84 4.21 -0.67 9.85
N MET A 85 5.47 -0.97 10.19
CA MET A 85 6.46 0.05 10.56
C MET A 85 7.40 0.41 9.41
N GLN A 86 7.82 -0.58 8.61
CA GLN A 86 8.81 -0.37 7.55
C GLN A 86 8.55 -1.29 6.35
N VAL A 87 8.86 -0.81 5.16
CA VAL A 87 8.83 -1.59 3.91
C VAL A 87 10.19 -1.55 3.23
N TRP A 88 10.56 -2.66 2.59
CA TRP A 88 11.68 -2.75 1.68
C TRP A 88 11.25 -3.40 0.37
N ALA A 89 11.89 -2.95 -0.70
CA ALA A 89 11.71 -3.51 -2.03
C ALA A 89 13.07 -3.87 -2.63
N ASN A 90 13.13 -5.04 -3.27
CA ASN A 90 14.23 -5.40 -4.13
C ASN A 90 14.15 -4.60 -5.44
N THR A 91 15.31 -4.15 -5.90
CA THR A 91 15.49 -3.36 -7.12
C THR A 91 14.85 -3.98 -8.35
N PHE A 92 15.02 -5.30 -8.56
CA PHE A 92 14.80 -5.91 -9.89
C PHE A 92 13.55 -6.76 -10.02
N ASP A 93 13.07 -7.38 -8.94
CA ASP A 93 12.01 -8.39 -8.98
C ASP A 93 10.75 -8.00 -8.19
N ASP A 94 10.67 -6.76 -7.71
CA ASP A 94 9.56 -6.25 -6.90
C ASP A 94 9.28 -7.06 -5.63
N LYS A 95 10.24 -7.88 -5.19
CA LYS A 95 10.11 -8.65 -3.95
C LYS A 95 10.06 -7.70 -2.75
N LEU A 96 9.01 -7.86 -1.94
CA LEU A 96 8.76 -7.00 -0.79
C LEU A 96 9.06 -7.70 0.52
N TYR A 97 9.58 -6.92 1.45
CA TYR A 97 9.73 -7.29 2.84
C TYR A 97 9.13 -6.19 3.71
N VAL A 98 8.51 -6.56 4.83
CA VAL A 98 7.96 -5.60 5.78
C VAL A 98 8.37 -5.94 7.20
N ARG A 99 8.45 -4.89 8.02
CA ARG A 99 8.53 -4.99 9.47
C ARG A 99 7.23 -4.48 10.05
N THR A 100 6.66 -5.26 10.94
CA THR A 100 5.54 -4.87 11.79
C THR A 100 6.01 -4.73 13.24
N ASP A 101 5.09 -4.39 14.14
CA ASP A 101 5.30 -4.44 15.58
C ASP A 101 5.48 -5.87 16.13
N VAL A 102 5.06 -6.89 15.37
CA VAL A 102 5.16 -8.31 15.77
C VAL A 102 6.37 -9.00 15.13
N GLY A 103 6.71 -8.71 13.88
CA GLY A 103 7.71 -9.49 13.17
C GLY A 103 8.17 -8.96 11.81
N LEU A 104 8.90 -9.80 11.08
CA LEU A 104 9.33 -9.56 9.71
C LEU A 104 8.57 -10.50 8.79
N TYR A 105 8.17 -9.98 7.62
CA TYR A 105 7.45 -10.75 6.62
C TYR A 105 8.01 -10.52 5.23
N GLU A 106 7.93 -11.54 4.39
CA GLU A 106 8.20 -11.52 2.95
C GLU A 106 6.87 -11.64 2.20
N TYR A 107 6.68 -10.86 1.13
CA TYR A 107 5.50 -11.00 0.27
C TYR A 107 5.77 -11.95 -0.89
N ASP A 108 4.92 -12.96 -1.02
CA ASP A 108 4.85 -13.80 -2.21
C ASP A 108 3.84 -13.20 -3.20
N LEU A 109 4.33 -12.72 -4.34
CA LEU A 109 3.53 -12.10 -5.40
C LEU A 109 2.57 -13.10 -6.08
N PHE A 110 2.95 -14.37 -6.19
CA PHE A 110 2.15 -15.40 -6.87
C PHE A 110 0.96 -15.82 -6.02
N LEU A 111 1.21 -16.04 -4.73
CA LEU A 111 0.21 -16.46 -3.76
C LEU A 111 -0.54 -15.29 -3.13
N ARG A 112 -0.06 -14.05 -3.38
CA ARG A 112 -0.55 -12.81 -2.76
C ARG A 112 -0.64 -12.95 -1.23
N HIS A 113 0.45 -13.44 -0.64
CA HIS A 113 0.48 -13.84 0.76
C HIS A 113 1.76 -13.39 1.46
N TRP A 114 1.65 -13.06 2.75
CA TRP A 114 2.77 -12.69 3.59
C TRP A 114 3.28 -13.89 4.39
N TYR A 115 4.57 -14.17 4.31
CA TYR A 115 5.22 -15.24 5.05
C TYR A 115 6.13 -14.68 6.13
N PRO A 116 6.02 -15.13 7.39
CA PRO A 116 6.93 -14.69 8.43
C PRO A 116 8.35 -15.17 8.14
N ILE A 117 9.32 -14.29 8.34
CA ILE A 117 10.75 -14.56 8.21
C ILE A 117 11.47 -14.18 9.50
N THR A 118 12.58 -14.85 9.79
CA THR A 118 13.33 -14.64 11.05
C THR A 118 14.36 -13.51 10.94
N ALA A 119 14.82 -13.21 9.73
CA ALA A 119 15.77 -12.15 9.46
C ALA A 119 15.56 -11.60 8.05
N LEU A 120 15.85 -10.31 7.88
CA LEU A 120 15.82 -9.67 6.57
C LEU A 120 16.98 -10.22 5.72
N PRO A 121 16.71 -10.82 4.54
CA PRO A 121 17.78 -11.31 3.67
C PRO A 121 18.60 -10.15 3.08
N SER A 122 19.76 -10.46 2.52
CA SER A 122 20.49 -9.51 1.68
C SER A 122 19.81 -9.40 0.31
N PHE A 123 19.53 -8.18 -0.14
CA PHE A 123 19.00 -7.88 -1.47
C PHE A 123 19.47 -6.51 -1.94
N ASP A 124 19.39 -6.29 -3.25
CA ASP A 124 19.78 -5.04 -3.88
C ASP A 124 18.71 -3.96 -3.72
N ARG A 125 19.12 -2.76 -3.33
CA ARG A 125 18.25 -1.59 -3.20
C ARG A 125 18.73 -0.47 -4.11
N SER A 126 17.82 0.08 -4.91
CA SER A 126 18.08 1.18 -5.84
C SER A 126 17.72 2.56 -5.26
N TYR A 127 17.57 2.65 -3.94
CA TYR A 127 17.18 3.86 -3.25
C TYR A 127 17.92 4.02 -1.92
N LYS A 128 17.93 5.25 -1.39
CA LYS A 128 18.47 5.59 -0.07
C LYS A 128 17.47 6.45 0.68
N HIS A 129 17.25 6.14 1.96
CA HIS A 129 16.56 7.08 2.84
C HIS A 129 17.42 8.32 3.05
N VAL A 130 16.80 9.49 2.99
CA VAL A 130 17.46 10.77 3.18
C VAL A 130 16.70 11.60 4.21
N GLU A 131 17.31 12.67 4.70
CA GLU A 131 16.56 13.66 5.48
C GLU A 131 15.74 14.55 4.54
N PRO A 132 14.58 15.07 4.98
CA PRO A 132 13.82 16.05 4.20
C PRO A 132 14.70 17.25 3.84
N PRO A 133 14.90 17.56 2.54
CA PRO A 133 15.63 18.75 2.12
C PRO A 133 14.99 20.02 2.68
N ASP A 134 15.75 21.06 2.98
CA ASP A 134 15.20 22.32 3.50
C ASP A 134 14.50 23.18 2.44
N ASP A 135 14.66 22.84 1.16
CA ASP A 135 14.32 23.64 0.00
C ASP A 135 13.28 23.00 -0.93
N LEU A 136 12.43 22.09 -0.42
CA LEU A 136 11.32 21.54 -1.19
C LEU A 136 10.33 22.64 -1.62
N LEU A 137 9.87 22.56 -2.87
CA LEU A 137 8.99 23.53 -3.50
C LEU A 137 7.61 22.90 -3.73
N PRO A 138 6.67 23.02 -2.77
CA PRO A 138 5.34 22.45 -2.93
C PRO A 138 4.49 23.23 -3.94
N PRO A 139 3.39 22.63 -4.45
CA PRO A 139 2.45 23.30 -5.35
C PRO A 139 1.85 24.56 -4.74
N VAL A 140 1.26 25.40 -5.60
CA VAL A 140 0.67 26.67 -5.18
C VAL A 140 -0.38 26.46 -4.08
N GLY A 141 -0.20 27.21 -2.99
CA GLY A 141 -1.08 27.20 -1.82
C GLY A 141 -0.71 26.19 -0.75
N GLU A 142 0.39 25.47 -0.93
CA GLU A 142 1.08 24.80 0.14
C GLU A 142 2.37 25.52 0.49
N ASN A 143 2.81 25.38 1.73
CA ASN A 143 4.05 25.93 2.23
C ASN A 143 4.90 24.82 2.84
N TYR A 144 6.20 24.89 2.58
CA TYR A 144 7.19 24.03 3.19
C TYR A 144 8.11 24.87 4.07
N PHE A 145 8.22 24.52 5.35
CA PHE A 145 8.97 25.28 6.36
C PHE A 145 10.37 24.69 6.64
N GLY A 146 10.85 23.76 5.81
CA GLY A 146 12.03 22.96 6.10
C GLY A 146 11.75 21.83 7.08
N GLN A 147 12.76 20.98 7.31
CA GLN A 147 12.72 19.90 8.32
C GLN A 147 11.48 18.97 8.20
N GLY A 148 10.94 18.79 7.00
CA GLY A 148 9.81 17.90 6.75
C GLY A 148 8.44 18.47 7.14
N LYS A 149 8.28 19.78 7.38
CA LYS A 149 6.99 20.38 7.73
C LYS A 149 6.28 21.02 6.53
N LEU A 150 5.12 20.46 6.16
CA LEU A 150 4.21 20.96 5.12
C LEU A 150 2.96 21.58 5.75
N VAL A 151 2.45 22.66 5.16
CA VAL A 151 1.23 23.33 5.58
C VAL A 151 0.37 23.70 4.38
N ASP A 152 -0.89 23.31 4.40
CA ASP A 152 -1.82 23.64 3.31
C ASP A 152 -2.52 25.01 3.47
N ARG A 153 -3.35 25.36 2.47
CA ARG A 153 -4.15 26.61 2.45
C ARG A 153 -5.06 26.79 3.67
N SER A 154 -5.46 25.70 4.31
CA SER A 154 -6.33 25.71 5.49
C SER A 154 -5.53 25.78 6.79
N GLY A 155 -4.20 25.85 6.71
CA GLY A 155 -3.32 25.87 7.88
C GLY A 155 -3.13 24.49 8.51
N ARG A 156 -3.56 23.40 7.86
CA ARG A 156 -3.34 22.04 8.36
C ARG A 156 -1.86 21.68 8.19
N ASN A 157 -1.28 21.06 9.21
CA ASN A 157 0.13 20.72 9.25
C ASN A 157 0.30 19.23 8.96
N TYR A 158 1.24 18.91 8.07
CA TYR A 158 1.61 17.55 7.70
C TYR A 158 3.11 17.38 7.84
N ARG A 159 3.52 16.27 8.45
CA ARG A 159 4.92 15.93 8.62
C ARG A 159 5.34 14.93 7.55
N ILE A 160 6.44 15.17 6.86
CA ILE A 160 7.13 14.16 6.05
C ILE A 160 7.65 13.09 7.01
N THR A 161 7.20 11.86 6.82
CA THR A 161 7.49 10.72 7.70
C THR A 161 8.69 9.93 7.21
N ASP A 162 8.84 9.83 5.90
CA ASP A 162 9.94 9.14 5.23
C ASP A 162 10.15 9.74 3.85
N ILE A 163 11.40 9.72 3.39
CA ILE A 163 11.78 10.17 2.06
C ILE A 163 12.93 9.30 1.55
N ILE A 164 12.78 8.82 0.33
CA ILE A 164 13.82 8.09 -0.38
C ILE A 164 14.28 8.88 -1.59
N ALA A 165 15.58 8.88 -1.86
CA ALA A 165 16.15 9.26 -3.14
C ALA A 165 16.37 7.99 -3.95
N ASP A 166 15.74 7.87 -5.11
CA ASP A 166 15.96 6.74 -6.01
C ASP A 166 16.99 7.06 -7.09
N GLN A 167 17.45 6.02 -7.78
CA GLN A 167 18.46 6.16 -8.84
C GLN A 167 17.94 6.84 -10.11
N SER A 168 16.63 7.05 -10.28
CA SER A 168 16.06 7.80 -11.40
C SER A 168 16.17 9.31 -11.23
N GLY A 169 16.63 9.79 -10.08
CA GLY A 169 16.75 11.22 -9.80
C GLY A 169 15.48 11.81 -9.19
N ASP A 170 14.62 10.99 -8.59
CA ASP A 170 13.43 11.41 -7.88
C ASP A 170 13.53 11.14 -6.38
N TYR A 171 12.96 12.06 -5.62
CA TYR A 171 12.50 11.82 -4.27
C TYR A 171 11.10 11.24 -4.28
N TRP A 172 10.89 10.23 -3.45
CA TRP A 172 9.56 9.73 -3.11
C TRP A 172 9.36 9.90 -1.63
N LEU A 173 8.26 10.55 -1.25
CA LEU A 173 8.04 10.97 0.12
C LEU A 173 6.67 10.55 0.63
N GLY A 174 6.67 10.11 1.87
CA GLY A 174 5.49 9.82 2.66
C GLY A 174 5.21 10.94 3.63
N THR A 175 3.93 11.20 3.89
CA THR A 175 3.51 12.17 4.91
C THR A 175 2.56 11.56 5.91
N TRP A 176 2.46 12.18 7.07
CA TRP A 176 1.43 11.90 8.07
C TRP A 176 0.19 12.77 7.79
N GLY A 177 -0.71 12.28 6.94
CA GLY A 177 -2.03 12.85 6.71
C GLY A 177 -2.25 13.53 5.35
N HIS A 178 -1.20 13.79 4.56
CA HIS A 178 -1.31 14.32 3.18
C HIS A 178 -1.12 13.24 2.10
N GLY A 179 -0.72 12.02 2.49
CA GLY A 179 -0.44 10.92 1.58
C GLY A 179 0.98 10.95 1.00
N ALA A 180 1.09 10.42 -0.21
CA ALA A 180 2.34 10.26 -0.94
C ALA A 180 2.62 11.46 -1.85
N ALA A 181 3.90 11.71 -2.11
CA ALA A 181 4.33 12.68 -3.11
C ALA A 181 5.62 12.22 -3.81
N GLN A 182 5.88 12.84 -4.96
CA GLN A 182 7.13 12.76 -5.70
C GLN A 182 7.76 14.15 -5.74
N ALA A 183 9.08 14.23 -5.83
CA ALA A 183 9.76 15.46 -6.19
C ALA A 183 11.03 15.17 -6.99
N SER A 184 11.40 16.01 -7.94
CA SER A 184 12.72 15.84 -8.57
C SER A 184 13.83 16.18 -7.57
N THR A 185 14.89 15.37 -7.55
CA THR A 185 16.10 15.68 -6.77
C THR A 185 16.80 16.96 -7.22
N SER A 186 16.55 17.40 -8.45
CA SER A 186 17.18 18.58 -9.06
C SER A 186 16.34 19.84 -8.86
N SER A 187 15.08 19.83 -9.29
CA SER A 187 14.21 21.01 -9.27
C SER A 187 13.54 21.24 -7.92
N ARG A 188 13.53 20.23 -7.03
CA ARG A 188 12.85 20.25 -5.72
C ARG A 188 11.34 20.46 -5.78
N GLN A 189 10.75 20.48 -6.97
CA GLN A 189 9.31 20.64 -7.16
C GLN A 189 8.59 19.38 -6.68
N VAL A 190 7.65 19.56 -5.76
CA VAL A 190 6.85 18.47 -5.20
C VAL A 190 5.54 18.36 -5.98
N GLU A 191 5.17 17.13 -6.29
CA GLU A 191 3.88 16.74 -6.82
C GLU A 191 3.23 15.73 -5.87
N PHE A 192 2.04 16.06 -5.36
CA PHE A 192 1.27 15.11 -4.56
C PHE A 192 0.63 14.06 -5.43
N LEU A 193 0.67 12.83 -4.95
CA LEU A 193 0.14 11.67 -5.64
C LEU A 193 -1.14 11.24 -4.90
N PRO A 194 -2.31 11.81 -5.24
CA PRO A 194 -3.55 11.44 -4.56
C PRO A 194 -3.88 9.97 -4.86
N PHE A 195 -4.06 9.18 -3.82
CA PHE A 195 -4.54 7.80 -3.94
C PHE A 195 -6.06 7.77 -3.78
N GLY A 196 -6.78 7.23 -4.78
CA GLY A 196 -8.20 6.93 -4.69
C GLY A 196 -9.05 7.28 -5.91
N LEU A 197 -10.36 7.45 -5.72
CA LEU A 197 -11.34 7.63 -6.82
C LEU A 197 -11.12 8.85 -7.73
N ILE A 198 -10.27 9.79 -7.32
CA ILE A 198 -9.86 10.90 -8.18
C ILE A 198 -8.58 10.47 -8.89
N GLN A 199 -8.74 9.67 -9.95
CA GLN A 199 -7.72 9.47 -10.97
C GLN A 199 -8.33 9.97 -12.28
N ASN A 200 -8.09 11.24 -12.60
CA ASN A 200 -8.43 11.82 -13.89
C ASN A 200 -7.18 11.94 -14.73
#